data_AF-A0A1H5SS40-F1
#
_entry.id   AF-A0A1H5SS40-F1
#
_cell.length_a   1.000
_cell.length_b   1.000
_cell.length_c   1.000
_cell.angle_alpha   90.00
_cell.angle_beta   90.00
_cell.angle_gamma   90.00
#
_symmetry.space_group_name_H-M   'P 1'
#
loop_
_entity.id
_entity.type
_entity.pdbx_description
1 polymer ?
#
loop_
_entity_poly.entity_id
_entity_poly.type
_entity_poly.pdbx_seq_one_letter_code
_entity_poly.pdbx_strand_id
1 'polypeptide(L)'
;MQRIPPNPRNADHVTTIEPDDVEETDIGAITLLVFDNPDSRVVVDAGSDTWEFVVNDEIAYSRWEIGRLPEWIEPVLSRIEIRAVRGGSEEV
;
A
#
# COMPACT_ATOMS: atom_id res chain seq x y z
N MET A 1 -4.00 17.51 7.34
CA MET A 1 -3.79 17.24 5.90
C MET A 1 -5.02 16.50 5.40
N GLN A 2 -5.70 17.01 4.36
CA GLN A 2 -6.92 16.41 3.83
C GLN A 2 -6.54 15.14 3.07
N ARG A 3 -7.09 13.98 3.46
CA ARG A 3 -6.89 12.69 2.80
C ARG A 3 -7.67 12.72 1.49
N ILE A 4 -7.06 13.23 0.42
CA ILE A 4 -7.63 13.11 -0.91
C ILE A 4 -7.24 11.72 -1.41
N PRO A 5 -8.17 10.76 -1.50
CA PRO A 5 -7.83 9.46 -2.04
C PRO A 5 -7.28 9.69 -3.46
N PRO A 6 -6.14 9.07 -3.81
CA PRO A 6 -5.58 9.24 -5.14
C PRO A 6 -6.63 8.81 -6.16
N ASN A 7 -6.78 9.61 -7.22
CA ASN A 7 -7.73 9.28 -8.27
C ASN A 7 -7.22 8.02 -8.99
N PRO A 8 -7.97 6.89 -8.97
CA PRO A 8 -7.51 5.64 -9.55
C PRO A 8 -7.26 5.74 -11.06
N ARG A 9 -7.86 6.74 -11.72
CA ARG A 9 -7.64 7.04 -13.14
C ARG A 9 -6.22 7.50 -13.48
N ASN A 10 -5.42 7.87 -12.48
CA ASN A 10 -4.03 8.29 -12.64
C ASN A 10 -3.04 7.18 -12.28
N ALA A 11 -3.51 6.03 -11.77
CA ALA A 11 -2.65 4.90 -11.49
C ALA A 11 -2.27 4.22 -12.80
N ASP A 12 -1.02 3.76 -12.88
CA ASP A 12 -0.52 2.98 -14.01
C ASP A 12 -1.10 1.56 -13.98
N HIS A 13 -1.20 1.00 -12.76
CA HIS A 13 -1.81 -0.29 -12.51
C HIS A 13 -2.79 -0.20 -11.34
N VAL A 14 -3.95 -0.83 -11.50
CA VAL A 14 -4.96 -0.97 -10.44
C VAL A 14 -5.26 -2.45 -10.28
N THR A 15 -5.08 -2.95 -9.06
CA THR A 15 -5.50 -4.31 -8.71
C THR A 15 -6.37 -4.28 -7.47
N THR A 16 -7.40 -5.11 -7.44
CA THR A 16 -8.31 -5.24 -6.29
C THR A 16 -8.13 -6.62 -5.72
N ILE A 17 -7.81 -6.68 -4.43
CA ILE A 17 -7.71 -7.91 -3.67
C ILE A 17 -9.02 -8.09 -2.93
N GLU A 18 -9.68 -9.21 -3.19
CA GLU A 18 -10.91 -9.58 -2.50
C GLU A 18 -10.62 -9.91 -1.03
N PRO A 19 -11.58 -9.69 -0.11
CA PRO A 19 -11.38 -9.98 1.30
C PRO A 19 -11.10 -11.46 1.59
N ASP A 20 -11.51 -12.38 0.70
CA ASP A 20 -11.21 -13.82 0.81
C ASP A 20 -9.73 -14.15 0.52
N ASP A 21 -9.03 -13.25 -0.17
CA ASP A 21 -7.62 -13.41 -0.56
C ASP A 21 -6.62 -12.98 0.54
N VAL A 22 -7.12 -12.37 1.62
CA VAL A 22 -6.34 -12.00 2.80
C VAL A 22 -6.78 -12.85 3.99
N GLU A 23 -5.84 -13.40 4.76
CA GLU A 23 -6.16 -14.26 5.92
C GLU A 23 -6.79 -13.49 7.11
N GLU A 24 -7.05 -12.19 6.96
CA GLU A 24 -7.66 -11.36 7.99
C GLU A 24 -9.14 -11.09 7.67
N THR A 25 -10.01 -11.72 8.45
CA THR A 25 -11.46 -11.80 8.20
C THR A 25 -12.22 -10.49 8.39
N ASP A 26 -11.56 -9.41 8.81
CA ASP A 26 -12.19 -8.11 9.13
C ASP A 26 -11.80 -7.01 8.11
N ILE A 27 -11.01 -7.32 7.10
CA ILE A 27 -10.62 -6.36 6.07
C ILE A 27 -11.62 -6.46 4.90
N GLY A 28 -12.12 -5.31 4.44
CA GLY A 28 -12.89 -5.23 3.21
C GLY A 28 -12.03 -5.48 1.95
N ALA A 29 -12.62 -5.26 0.78
CA ALA A 29 -11.84 -5.30 -0.47
C ALA A 29 -10.71 -4.26 -0.43
N ILE A 30 -9.50 -4.69 -0.76
CA ILE A 30 -8.31 -3.84 -0.78
C ILE A 30 -8.02 -3.43 -2.22
N THR A 31 -7.94 -2.14 -2.47
CA THR A 31 -7.55 -1.60 -3.78
C THR A 31 -6.09 -1.16 -3.73
N LEU A 32 -5.28 -1.74 -4.59
CA LEU A 32 -3.90 -1.35 -4.83
C LEU A 32 -3.81 -0.47 -6.07
N LEU A 33 -3.17 0.69 -5.90
CA LEU A 33 -2.97 1.69 -6.95
C LEU A 33 -1.46 1.89 -7.11
N VAL A 34 -0.90 1.38 -8.19
CA VAL A 34 0.53 1.51 -8.52
C VAL A 34 0.71 2.67 -9.48
N PHE A 35 1.67 3.55 -9.18
CA PHE A 35 2.04 4.71 -9.98
C PHE A 35 3.51 4.60 -10.31
N ASP A 36 3.86 4.18 -11.52
CA ASP A 36 5.25 3.96 -11.92
C ASP A 36 6.04 5.28 -12.07
N ASN A 37 5.36 6.36 -12.50
CA ASN A 37 6.00 7.63 -12.85
C ASN A 37 5.30 8.82 -12.15
N PRO A 38 6.01 9.81 -11.56
CA PRO A 38 7.47 10.00 -11.54
C PRO A 38 8.23 9.40 -10.33
N ASP A 39 7.55 8.83 -9.34
CA ASP A 39 8.13 8.48 -8.03
C ASP A 39 7.86 7.02 -7.61
N SER A 40 7.50 6.13 -8.54
CA SER A 40 7.20 4.70 -8.29
C SER A 40 6.53 4.47 -6.93
N ARG A 41 5.25 4.82 -6.79
CA ARG A 41 4.52 4.72 -5.51
C ARG A 41 3.34 3.76 -5.59
N VAL A 42 3.00 3.16 -4.46
CA VAL A 42 1.85 2.28 -4.31
C VAL A 42 0.93 2.85 -3.25
N VAL A 43 -0.37 2.91 -3.54
CA VAL A 43 -1.38 3.24 -2.55
C VAL A 43 -2.25 2.02 -2.29
N VAL A 44 -2.36 1.64 -1.03
CA VAL A 44 -3.20 0.55 -0.53
C VAL A 44 -4.42 1.19 0.11
N ASP A 45 -5.60 0.96 -0.46
CA ASP A 45 -6.87 1.48 0.06
C ASP A 45 -7.74 0.31 0.54
N ALA A 46 -8.02 0.24 1.84
CA ALA A 46 -8.90 -0.77 2.44
C ALA A 46 -10.29 -0.21 2.77
N GLY A 47 -10.72 0.86 2.09
CA GLY A 47 -12.01 1.53 2.29
C GLY A 47 -12.09 2.43 3.53
N SER A 48 -11.71 1.93 4.71
CA SER A 48 -11.68 2.72 5.96
C SER A 48 -10.35 3.46 6.14
N ASP A 49 -9.27 2.86 5.67
CA ASP A 49 -7.91 3.32 5.85
C ASP A 49 -7.16 3.21 4.52
N THR A 50 -6.26 4.17 4.30
CA THR A 50 -5.44 4.25 3.09
C THR A 50 -3.98 4.36 3.54
N TRP A 51 -3.07 3.67 2.85
CA TRP A 51 -1.64 3.73 3.10
C TRP A 51 -0.90 4.04 1.81
N GLU A 52 0.01 5.01 1.84
CA GLU A 52 0.85 5.36 0.68
C GLU A 52 2.29 4.91 0.94
N PHE A 53 2.83 4.15 0.00
CA PHE A 53 4.19 3.64 -0.01
C PHE A 53 4.95 4.18 -1.20
N VAL A 54 6.20 4.58 -0.99
CA VAL A 54 7.16 4.87 -2.06
C VAL A 54 7.96 3.61 -2.31
N VAL A 55 8.02 3.14 -3.55
CA VAL A 55 8.78 1.96 -3.94
C VAL A 55 10.16 2.40 -4.43
N ASN A 56 11.19 1.85 -3.80
CA ASN A 56 12.56 1.99 -4.25
C ASN A 56 13.22 0.62 -4.24
N ASP A 57 13.74 0.17 -5.39
CA ASP A 57 14.47 -1.10 -5.51
C ASP A 57 13.68 -2.30 -4.94
N GLU A 58 12.42 -2.47 -5.36
CA GLU A 58 11.49 -3.52 -4.86
C GLU A 58 11.11 -3.42 -3.37
N ILE A 59 11.51 -2.36 -2.66
CA ILE A 59 11.18 -2.11 -1.25
C ILE A 59 10.16 -0.98 -1.16
N ALA A 60 9.04 -1.24 -0.47
CA ALA A 60 8.00 -0.25 -0.22
C ALA A 60 8.22 0.47 1.12
N TYR A 61 8.44 1.77 1.07
CA TYR A 61 8.61 2.64 2.23
C TYR A 61 7.31 3.37 2.53
N SER A 62 6.72 3.14 3.70
CA SER A 62 5.56 3.89 4.14
C SER A 62 5.91 5.37 4.22
N ARG A 63 5.16 6.20 3.50
CA ARG A 63 5.32 7.65 3.55
C ARG A 63 4.72 8.26 4.82
N TRP A 64 3.96 7.45 5.56
CA TRP A 64 3.24 7.89 6.75
C TRP A 64 4.07 7.48 7.97
N GLU A 65 4.10 8.34 9.00
CA GLU A 65 4.62 7.99 10.32
C GLU A 65 3.61 7.06 11.01
N ILE A 66 3.62 5.79 10.60
CA ILE A 66 2.79 4.74 11.18
C ILE A 66 3.70 3.93 12.08
N GLY A 67 3.41 3.91 13.39
CA GLY A 67 4.24 3.16 14.34
C GLY A 67 4.22 1.65 14.08
N ARG A 68 3.12 1.11 13.56
CA ARG A 68 3.02 -0.30 13.14
C ARG A 68 2.18 -0.43 11.90
N LEU A 69 2.75 -1.06 10.87
CA LEU A 69 1.98 -1.49 9.71
C LEU A 69 1.14 -2.73 10.08
N PRO A 70 -0.10 -2.84 9.56
CA PRO A 70 -0.86 -4.07 9.65
C PRO A 70 -0.12 -5.26 9.04
N GLU A 71 -0.23 -6.43 9.65
CA GLU A 71 0.50 -7.66 9.24
C GLU A 71 0.08 -8.14 7.83
N TRP A 72 -1.12 -7.78 7.39
CA TRP A 72 -1.64 -8.10 6.07
C TRP A 72 -1.10 -7.21 4.95
N ILE A 73 -0.48 -6.07 5.24
CA ILE A 73 0.05 -5.16 4.19
C ILE A 73 1.22 -5.80 3.44
N GLU A 74 2.11 -6.50 4.14
CA GLU A 74 3.25 -7.18 3.54
C GLU A 74 2.85 -8.23 2.50
N PRO A 75 1.98 -9.22 2.79
CA PRO A 75 1.55 -10.19 1.80
C PRO A 75 0.78 -9.56 0.64
N VAL A 76 0.04 -8.48 0.89
CA VAL A 76 -0.66 -7.71 -0.15
C VAL A 76 0.32 -7.06 -1.12
N LEU A 77 1.36 -6.38 -0.61
CA LEU A 77 2.38 -5.75 -1.44
C LEU A 77 3.27 -6.80 -2.14
N SER A 78 3.48 -7.97 -1.53
CA SER A 78 4.22 -9.05 -2.17
C SER A 78 3.63 -9.52 -3.51
N ARG A 79 2.31 -9.36 -3.69
CA ARG A 79 1.63 -9.70 -4.95
C ARG A 79 1.97 -8.80 -6.13
N ILE A 80 2.49 -7.60 -5.87
CA ILE A 80 2.90 -6.64 -6.89
C ILE A 80 4.44 -6.53 -6.96
N GLU A 81 5.12 -7.66 -6.72
CA GLU A 81 6.58 -7.79 -6.82
C GLU A 81 7.38 -6.97 -5.79
N ILE A 82 6.73 -6.48 -4.73
CA ILE A 82 7.41 -5.82 -3.61
C ILE A 82 7.95 -6.87 -2.65
N ARG A 83 9.26 -6.84 -2.39
CA ARG A 83 9.93 -7.85 -1.56
C ARG A 83 9.89 -7.57 -0.07
N ALA A 84 9.80 -6.30 0.30
CA ALA A 84 9.81 -5.89 1.70
C ALA A 84 9.06 -4.58 1.89
N VAL A 85 8.50 -4.39 3.09
CA VAL A 85 7.82 -3.16 3.49
C VAL A 85 8.50 -2.58 4.73
N ARG A 86 8.80 -1.29 4.69
CA ARG A 86 9.37 -0.54 5.82
C ARG A 86 8.37 0.50 6.29
N GLY A 87 7.97 0.41 7.56
CA GLY A 87 7.33 1.51 8.26
C GLY A 87 8.33 2.64 8.46
N GLY A 88 7.89 3.90 8.41
CA GLY A 88 8.74 5.10 8.48
C GLY A 88 9.45 5.35 9.81
N SER A 89 9.81 4.29 10.55
CA SER A 89 10.49 4.34 11.84
C SER A 89 11.80 3.57 11.75
N GLU A 90 12.78 4.13 11.04
CA GLU A 90 14.18 3.93 11.45
C GLU A 90 14.41 4.89 12.63
N GLU A 91 14.09 4.43 13.85
CA GLU A 91 14.65 5.02 15.06
C GLU A 91 16.17 4.84 14.99
N VAL A 92 16.90 5.95 14.77
CA VAL A 92 18.35 6.06 15.00
C VAL A 92 18.64 6.71 16.33
#